data_AF-A0A947VG97-F1
#
_entry.id   AF-A0A947VG97-F1
#
_cell.length_a   1.000
_cell.length_b   1.000
_cell.length_c   1.000
_cell.angle_alpha   90.00
_cell.angle_beta   90.00
_cell.angle_gamma   90.00
#
_symmetry.space_group_name_H-M   'P 1'
#
loop_
_entity.id
_entity.type
_entity.pdbx_description
1 polymer ?
#
loop_
_entity_poly.entity_id
_entity_poly.type
_entity_poly.pdbx_seq_one_letter_code
_entity_poly.pdbx_strand_id
1 'polypeptide(L)' 'MYQVNNPVTFSGKSMGSEEFLNQLVEALGIIIDRRPKGRPRKMES' A
#
# COMPACT_ATOMS: atom_id res chain seq x y z
N MET A 1 14.72 14.94 12.49
CA MET A 1 14.21 13.57 12.23
C MET A 1 12.91 13.41 13.00
N TYR A 2 11.78 13.31 12.31
CA TYR A 2 10.51 12.99 12.96
C TYR A 2 10.38 11.46 12.99
N GLN A 3 10.49 10.88 14.19
CA GLN A 3 10.18 9.47 14.39
C GLN A 3 8.66 9.39 14.51
N VAL A 4 8.01 8.84 13.48
CA VAL A 4 6.55 8.69 13.42
C VAL A 4 6.17 7.50 14.31
N ASN A 5 6.18 7.72 15.62
CA ASN A 5 5.86 6.72 16.63
C ASN A 5 4.36 6.74 16.91
N ASN A 6 3.52 6.70 15.86
CA ASN A 6 2.09 6.61 16.07
C ASN A 6 1.69 5.13 15.95
N PRO A 7 1.13 4.51 17.00
CA PRO A 7 0.65 3.14 16.89
C PRO A 7 -0.48 3.12 15.87
N VAL A 8 -0.30 2.34 14.80
CA VAL A 8 -1.39 2.11 13.85
C VAL A 8 -2.45 1.29 14.55
N THR A 9 -3.59 1.94 14.79
CA THR A 9 -4.77 1.31 15.39
C THR A 9 -5.70 0.88 14.27
N PHE A 10 -5.58 -0.37 13.83
CA PHE A 10 -6.59 -1.00 12.99
C PHE A 10 -7.59 -1.71 13.90
N SER A 11 -8.86 -1.30 13.88
CA SER A 11 -9.94 -1.92 14.67
C SER A 11 -9.75 -1.89 16.21
N GLY A 12 -8.96 -0.96 16.76
CA GLY A 12 -8.76 -0.82 18.20
C GLY A 12 -7.82 -1.85 18.84
N LYS A 13 -7.11 -2.66 18.03
CA LYS A 13 -6.04 -3.55 18.49
C LYS A 13 -4.68 -2.92 18.17
N SER A 14 -3.72 -3.03 19.07
CA SER A 14 -2.34 -2.67 18.80
C SER A 14 -1.76 -3.65 17.80
N MET A 15 -1.49 -3.18 16.59
CA MET A 15 -0.84 -3.97 15.56
C MET A 15 0.66 -3.64 15.55
N GLY A 16 1.51 -4.66 15.41
CA GLY A 16 2.94 -4.44 15.28
C GLY A 16 3.25 -3.59 14.03
N SER A 17 4.32 -2.79 14.09
CA SER A 17 4.78 -2.04 12.92
C SER A 17 5.11 -2.97 11.74
N GLU A 18 5.66 -4.15 12.02
CA GLU A 18 5.98 -5.16 11.01
C GLU A 18 4.72 -5.78 10.38
N GLU A 19 3.72 -6.16 11.19
CA GLU A 19 2.43 -6.66 10.69
C GLU A 19 1.70 -5.62 9.85
N PHE A 20 1.73 -4.35 10.26
CA PHE A 20 1.15 -3.26 9.50
C PHE A 20 1.84 -3.06 8.15
N LEU A 21 3.17 -3.11 8.12
CA LEU A 21 3.93 -2.98 6.88
C LEU A 21 3.68 -4.16 5.95
N ASN A 22 3.59 -5.39 6.47
CA ASN A 22 3.26 -6.58 5.67
C ASN A 22 1.86 -6.46 5.04
N GLN A 23 0.85 -6.04 5.80
CA GLN A 23 -0.50 -5.80 5.28
C GLN A 23 -0.54 -4.65 4.28
N LEU A 24 0.20 -3.57 4.51
CA LEU A 24 0.31 -2.47 3.56
C LEU A 24 0.94 -2.92 2.24
N VAL A 25 2.03 -3.68 2.29
CA VAL A 25 2.72 -4.18 1.08
C VAL A 25 1.81 -5.13 0.30
N GLU A 26 1.10 -6.03 0.99
CA GLU A 26 0.13 -6.94 0.36
C GLU A 26 -1.01 -6.15 -0.31
N ALA A 27 -1.63 -5.21 0.41
CA ALA A 27 -2.69 -4.37 -0.12
C ALA A 27 -2.23 -3.50 -1.30
N LEU A 28 -1.03 -2.92 -1.22
CA LEU A 28 -0.48 -2.08 -2.29
C LEU A 28 -0.07 -2.93 -3.51
N GLY A 29 0.44 -4.15 -3.28
CA GLY A 29 0.71 -5.13 -4.33
C GLY A 29 -0.56 -5.51 -5.10
N ILE A 30 -1.66 -5.75 -4.39
CA ILE A 30 -2.99 -5.99 -4.99
C ILE A 30 -3.47 -4.78 -5.78
N ILE A 31 -3.27 -3.56 -5.26
CA ILE A 31 -3.67 -2.33 -5.97
C ILE A 31 -2.86 -2.17 -7.26
N ILE A 32 -1.56 -2.49 -7.26
CA ILE A 32 -0.70 -2.39 -8.44
C ILE A 32 -1.09 -3.45 -9.49
N ASP A 33 -1.37 -4.69 -9.06
CA ASP A 33 -1.80 -5.76 -9.94
C ASP A 33 -3.18 -5.46 -10.56
N ARG A 34 -4.12 -4.99 -9.73
CA ARG A 34 -5.47 -4.61 -10.15
C ARG A 34 -5.51 -3.27 -10.89
N ARG A 35 -4.45 -2.46 -10.86
CA ARG A 35 -4.39 -1.21 -11.59
C ARG A 35 -4.46 -1.57 -13.07
N PRO A 36 -5.52 -1.18 -13.80
CA PRO A 36 -5.56 -1.42 -15.24
C PRO A 36 -4.34 -0.71 -15.82
N LYS A 37 -3.37 -1.50 -16.30
CA LYS A 37 -2.23 -1.01 -17.09
C LYS A 37 -2.87 -0.28 -18.27
N GLY A 38 -2.97 1.04 -18.14
CA GLY A 38 -3.71 1.87 -19.08
C GLY A 38 -3.31 1.47 -20.50
N ARG A 39 -4.31 1.18 -21.33
CA ARG A 39 -4.17 0.78 -22.72
C ARG A 39 -2.97 1.51 -23.32
N PRO A 40 -1.95 0.82 -23.87
CA PRO A 40 -0.81 1.51 -24.46
C PRO A 40 -1.37 2.52 -25.45
N ARG A 41 -1.17 3.81 -25.13
CA ARG A 41 -1.62 4.90 -25.99
C ARG A 41 -0.87 4.67 -27.29
N LYS A 42 -1.58 4.20 -28.32
CA LYS A 42 -1.06 4.15 -29.68
C LYS A 42 -0.63 5.59 -29.98
N MET A 43 0.67 5.82 -29.96
CA MET A 43 1.22 7.06 -30.49
C MET A 43 1.14 6.86 -32.00
N GLU A 44 0.06 7.39 -32.58
CA GLU A 44 -0.08 7.46 -34.03
C GLU A 44 1.08 8.32 -34.54
N SER A 45 1.79 7.78 -35.54
CA SER A 45 2.96 8.41 -36.17
C SER A 45 2.55 9.38 -37.26
#